data_AF-A0A2V5W016-F1
#
_entry.id   AF-A0A2V5W016-F1
#
_cell.length_a   1.000
_cell.length_b   1.000
_cell.length_c   1.000
_cell.angle_alpha   90.00
_cell.angle_beta   90.00
_cell.angle_gamma   90.00
#
_symmetry.space_group_name_H-M   'P 1'
#
loop_
_entity.id
_entity.type
_entity.pdbx_description
1 polymer ?
#
loop_
_entity_poly.entity_id
_entity_poly.type
_entity_poly.pdbx_seq_one_letter_code
_entity_poly.pdbx_strand_id
1 'polypeptide(L)'
;MYRIAAEISDKQIDDVVGNFCKSDGGCLRTILWKRDTHGAIPSTSLPPKKFDPGHDQTGRGQNAIPLLCQEPCNLLVAECRKVVKGEADE
;
A
#
# COMPACT_ATOMS: atom_id res chain seq x y z
N MET A 1 -0.11 -11.05 -18.22
CA MET A 1 1.05 -10.43 -17.53
C MET A 1 0.71 -10.01 -16.09
N TYR A 2 -0.39 -9.30 -15.82
CA TYR A 2 -0.82 -8.95 -14.45
C TYR A 2 -1.50 -10.07 -13.65
N ARG A 3 -2.08 -11.07 -14.35
CA ARG A 3 -2.81 -12.18 -13.72
C ARG A 3 -2.03 -12.91 -12.62
N ILE A 4 -0.70 -12.98 -12.75
CA ILE A 4 0.15 -13.65 -11.75
C ILE A 4 0.12 -12.95 -10.38
N ALA A 5 -0.10 -11.63 -10.31
CA ALA A 5 -0.23 -10.94 -9.02
C ALA A 5 -1.49 -11.34 -8.24
N ALA A 6 -2.47 -11.98 -8.88
CA ALA A 6 -3.63 -12.52 -8.18
C ALA A 6 -3.28 -13.72 -7.29
N GLU A 7 -2.13 -14.36 -7.51
CA GLU A 7 -1.63 -15.47 -6.67
C GLU A 7 -0.90 -14.97 -5.41
N ILE A 8 -0.91 -13.66 -5.13
CA ILE A 8 -0.27 -13.11 -3.93
C ILE A 8 -1.00 -13.58 -2.67
N SER A 9 -0.25 -14.10 -1.71
CA SER A 9 -0.80 -14.47 -0.39
C SER A 9 -1.03 -13.24 0.49
N ASP A 10 -1.92 -13.38 1.48
CA ASP A 10 -2.21 -12.32 2.47
C ASP A 10 -0.96 -11.78 3.16
N LYS A 11 -0.02 -12.67 3.48
CA LYS A 11 1.26 -12.28 4.09
C LYS A 11 2.10 -11.45 3.13
N GLN A 12 2.25 -11.90 1.89
CA GLN A 12 3.04 -11.20 0.88
C GLN A 12 2.48 -9.80 0.58
N ILE A 13 1.16 -9.65 0.43
CA ILE A 13 0.58 -8.34 0.18
C ILE A 13 0.71 -7.41 1.41
N ASP A 14 0.60 -7.95 2.63
CA ASP A 14 0.83 -7.17 3.86
C ASP A 14 2.25 -6.58 3.88
N ASP A 15 3.25 -7.42 3.56
CA ASP A 15 4.67 -7.04 3.51
C ASP A 15 4.94 -6.04 2.38
N VAL A 16 4.44 -6.31 1.16
CA VAL A 16 4.64 -5.44 -0.01
C VAL A 16 4.04 -4.06 0.24
N VAL A 17 2.80 -3.99 0.73
CA VAL A 17 2.15 -2.72 1.03
C VAL A 17 2.87 -1.99 2.16
N GLY A 18 3.32 -2.73 3.18
CA GLY A 18 4.12 -2.19 4.30
C GLY A 18 5.38 -1.48 3.84
N ASN A 19 6.11 -2.09 2.91
CA ASN A 19 7.38 -1.57 2.42
C ASN A 19 7.22 -0.52 1.32
N PHE A 20 6.31 -0.74 0.38
CA PHE A 20 6.16 0.09 -0.80
C PHE A 20 5.33 1.35 -0.54
N CYS A 21 4.30 1.24 0.29
CA CYS A 21 3.33 2.34 0.46
C CYS A 21 3.58 3.23 1.66
N LYS A 22 4.60 2.97 2.50
CA LYS A 22 4.95 3.82 3.65
C LYS A 22 5.10 5.29 3.25
N SER A 23 4.70 6.20 4.14
CA SER A 23 4.75 7.64 3.84
C SER A 23 6.17 8.20 3.79
N ASP A 24 7.10 7.59 4.52
CA ASP A 24 8.53 7.90 4.45
C ASP A 24 9.23 7.04 3.38
N GLY A 25 9.61 7.67 2.27
CA GLY A 25 10.34 7.00 1.19
C GLY A 25 9.50 6.09 0.27
N GLY A 26 8.16 6.08 0.41
CA GLY A 26 7.25 5.31 -0.44
C GLY A 26 6.22 6.19 -1.15
N CYS A 27 5.01 6.27 -0.60
CA CYS A 27 3.88 6.94 -1.22
C CYS A 27 3.22 7.91 -0.25
N LEU A 28 2.92 9.14 -0.67
CA LEU A 28 2.24 10.14 0.17
C LEU A 28 0.72 10.01 0.20
N ARG A 29 0.13 9.07 -0.56
CA ARG A 29 -1.32 8.89 -0.57
C ARG A 29 -1.80 8.22 0.72
N THR A 30 -2.91 8.69 1.26
CA THR A 30 -3.69 8.02 2.32
C THR A 30 -4.44 6.84 1.70
N ILE A 31 -4.30 5.66 2.28
CA ILE A 31 -4.93 4.45 1.73
C ILE A 31 -6.35 4.31 2.27
N LEU A 32 -7.33 4.23 1.37
CA LEU A 32 -8.74 4.08 1.70
C LEU A 32 -9.31 2.71 1.34
N TRP A 33 -8.69 2.01 0.38
CA TRP A 33 -9.13 0.67 0.00
C TRP A 33 -8.88 -0.35 1.12
N LYS A 34 -9.61 -1.46 1.04
CA LYS A 34 -9.46 -2.62 1.92
C LYS A 34 -8.87 -3.78 1.14
N ARG A 35 -8.05 -4.60 1.80
CA ARG A 35 -7.33 -5.69 1.15
C ARG A 35 -8.28 -6.76 0.60
N ASP A 36 -9.39 -6.98 1.30
CA ASP A 36 -10.37 -7.99 0.94
C ASP A 36 -11.81 -7.51 1.18
N THR A 37 -12.77 -8.35 0.81
CA THR A 37 -14.20 -8.14 0.99
C THR A 37 -14.62 -8.10 2.46
N HIS A 38 -13.80 -8.61 3.37
CA HIS A 38 -14.05 -8.58 4.82
C HIS A 38 -13.56 -7.27 5.46
N GLY A 39 -12.94 -6.38 4.68
CA GLY A 39 -12.53 -5.07 5.14
C GLY A 39 -11.16 -5.08 5.82
N ALA A 40 -10.32 -6.09 5.59
CA ALA A 40 -8.98 -6.13 6.16
C ALA A 40 -8.17 -4.89 5.76
N ILE A 41 -7.37 -4.37 6.70
CA ILE A 41 -6.50 -3.24 6.41
C ILE A 41 -5.44 -3.64 5.37
N PRO A 42 -5.01 -2.69 4.51
CA PRO A 42 -4.02 -2.95 3.47
C PRO A 42 -2.70 -3.56 3.96
N SER A 43 -2.23 -3.16 5.14
CA SER A 43 -1.02 -3.71 5.77
C SER A 43 -1.05 -3.47 7.28
N THR A 44 -0.65 -4.48 8.04
CA THR A 44 -0.46 -4.39 9.50
C THR A 44 0.87 -3.73 9.88
N SER A 45 1.81 -3.66 8.94
CA SER A 45 3.14 -3.05 9.14
C SER A 45 3.14 -1.52 9.02
N LEU A 46 2.03 -0.92 8.56
CA LEU A 46 1.89 0.53 8.44
C LEU A 46 1.24 1.15 9.68
N PRO A 47 1.64 2.36 10.08
CA PRO A 47 1.01 3.05 11.20
C PRO A 47 -0.47 3.37 10.87
N PRO A 48 -1.39 3.36 11.86
CA PRO A 48 -2.80 3.68 11.63
C PRO A 48 -3.06 5.01 10.91
N LYS A 49 -2.18 5.99 11.16
CA LYS A 49 -2.16 7.30 10.50
C LYS A 49 -2.12 7.23 8.97
N LYS A 50 -1.58 6.14 8.40
CA LYS A 50 -1.53 5.94 6.95
C LYS A 50 -2.91 5.78 6.30
N PHE A 51 -3.89 5.40 7.10
CA PHE A 51 -5.27 5.15 6.70
C PHE A 51 -6.20 6.29 7.12
N ASP A 52 -5.66 7.39 7.65
CA ASP A 52 -6.41 8.55 8.12
C ASP A 52 -6.34 9.71 7.10
N PRO A 53 -7.46 10.11 6.48
CA PRO A 53 -7.52 11.25 5.57
C PRO A 53 -7.21 12.59 6.24
N GLY A 54 -7.38 12.70 7.55
CA GLY A 54 -7.07 13.89 8.33
C GLY A 54 -5.58 14.02 8.68
N HIS A 55 -4.78 12.98 8.42
CA HIS A 55 -3.35 13.00 8.74
C HIS A 55 -2.51 13.49 7.56
N ASP A 56 -1.64 14.48 7.82
CA ASP A 56 -0.65 14.96 6.87
C ASP A 56 0.46 13.92 6.66
N GLN A 57 0.34 13.16 5.56
CA GLN A 57 1.33 12.15 5.18
C GLN A 57 2.69 12.75 4.79
N THR A 58 2.79 14.07 4.56
CA THR A 58 4.06 14.74 4.24
C THR A 58 4.89 15.03 5.49
N GLY A 59 4.29 14.97 6.68
CA GLY A 59 4.94 15.28 7.95
C GLY A 59 5.26 16.76 8.15
N ARG A 60 4.74 17.67 7.31
CA ARG A 60 5.04 19.10 7.36
C ARG A 60 4.10 19.88 8.28
N GLY A 61 3.04 19.26 8.77
CA GLY A 61 2.05 19.87 9.67
C GLY A 61 1.22 20.94 8.98
N GLN A 62 1.01 20.82 7.66
CA GLN A 62 0.30 21.83 6.87
C GLN A 62 -1.12 21.37 6.54
N ASN A 63 -2.05 22.32 6.46
CA ASN A 63 -3.37 22.07 5.90
C ASN A 63 -3.22 21.87 4.39
N ALA A 64 -3.22 20.61 3.95
CA ALA A 64 -3.17 20.22 2.56
C ALA A 64 -4.39 19.37 2.19
N ILE A 65 -4.82 19.47 0.93
CA ILE A 65 -5.83 18.54 0.40
C ILE A 65 -5.19 17.15 0.37
N PRO A 66 -5.78 16.14 1.04
CA PRO A 66 -5.17 14.83 1.13
C PRO A 66 -5.13 14.15 -0.24
N LEU A 67 -4.03 13.47 -0.53
CA LEU A 67 -3.94 12.60 -1.70
C LEU A 67 -4.54 11.25 -1.32
N LEU A 68 -5.62 10.84 -1.99
CA LEU A 68 -6.34 9.62 -1.65
C LEU A 68 -5.96 8.46 -2.57
N CYS A 69 -5.80 7.27 -1.99
CA CYS A 69 -5.60 6.02 -2.73
C CYS A 69 -6.86 5.16 -2.56
N GLN A 70 -7.76 5.23 -3.54
CA GLN A 70 -9.03 4.50 -3.55
C GLN A 70 -8.91 3.08 -4.10
N GLU A 71 -7.84 2.78 -4.84
CA GLU A 71 -7.55 1.44 -5.36
C GLU A 71 -6.03 1.19 -5.40
N PRO A 72 -5.58 -0.07 -5.40
CA PRO A 72 -4.19 -0.43 -5.66
C PRO A 72 -3.72 0.11 -7.02
N CYS A 73 -2.59 0.84 -7.05
CA CYS A 73 -2.05 1.38 -8.29
C CYS A 73 -1.26 0.34 -9.10
N ASN A 74 -1.06 0.59 -10.39
CA ASN A 74 -0.28 -0.30 -11.26
C ASN A 74 1.16 -0.54 -10.78
N LEU A 75 1.75 0.41 -10.04
CA LEU A 75 3.09 0.23 -9.47
C LEU A 75 3.09 -0.80 -8.33
N LEU A 76 2.10 -0.71 -7.43
CA LEU A 76 1.92 -1.72 -6.38
C LEU A 76 1.66 -3.10 -6.98
N VAL A 77 0.79 -3.19 -7.99
CA VAL A 77 0.54 -4.46 -8.68
C VAL A 77 1.81 -5.00 -9.34
N ALA A 78 2.68 -4.15 -9.89
CA ALA A 78 3.97 -4.59 -10.44
C ALA A 78 4.89 -5.17 -9.36
N GLU A 79 4.99 -4.56 -8.18
CA GLU A 79 5.77 -5.10 -7.06
C GLU A 79 5.20 -6.44 -6.56
N CYS A 80 3.88 -6.56 -6.45
CA CYS A 80 3.22 -7.83 -6.13
C CYS A 80 3.63 -8.95 -7.10
N ARG A 81 3.74 -8.64 -8.40
CA ARG A 81 4.16 -9.62 -9.41
C ARG A 81 5.59 -10.10 -9.20
N LYS A 82 6.51 -9.20 -8.83
CA LYS A 82 7.91 -9.59 -8.56
C LYS A 82 7.98 -10.56 -7.40
N VAL A 83 7.31 -10.24 -6.29
CA VAL A 83 7.25 -11.10 -5.10
C VAL A 83 6.66 -12.46 -5.41
N VAL A 84 5.54 -12.55 -6.14
CA VAL A 84 4.92 -13.83 -6.48
C VAL A 84 5.86 -14.71 -7.32
N LYS A 85 6.66 -14.12 -8.19
CA LYS A 85 7.62 -14.86 -9.01
C LYS A 85 8.95 -15.17 -8.30
N GLY A 86 9.15 -14.69 -7.08
CA GLY A 86 10.45 -14.77 -6.40
C GLY A 86 11.53 -13.85 -7.00
N GLU A 87 11.13 -12.79 -7.70
CA GLU A 87 12.00 -11.76 -8.31
C GLU A 87 12.14 -10.51 -7.41
N ALA A 88 11.76 -10.58 -6.13
CA ALA A 88 11.88 -9.43 -5.23
C ALA A 88 13.36 -9.25 -4.83
N ASP A 89 13.92 -8.09 -5.16
CA ASP A 89 15.32 -7.74 -4.85
C ASP A 89 15.58 -7.83 -3.33
N GLU A 90 16.73 -8.42 -2.96
CA GLU A 90 17.33 -8.39 -1.61
C GLU A 90 17.65 -6.96 -1.15
#